data_AF-A0A929IS26-F1
#
_entry.id   AF-A0A929IS26-F1
#
_cell.length_a   1.000
_cell.length_b   1.000
_cell.length_c   1.000
_cell.angle_alpha   90.00
_cell.angle_beta   90.00
_cell.angle_gamma   90.00
#
_symmetry.space_group_name_H-M   'P 1'
#
loop_
_entity.id
_entity.type
_entity.pdbx_description
1 polymer ?
#
loop_
_entity_poly.entity_id
_entity_poly.type
_entity_poly.pdbx_seq_one_letter_code
_entity_poly.pdbx_strand_id
1 'polypeptide(L)'
;MRAVILSVLFVCAAALAGCEDDMAANDDPAWFESPRQAVEAITVMLEARGWPALARYYDLEGSGIERAQLVSGEFFYRTERPEAAHPGGFWRYKHPFHPAFHYAWSEPAGESGIVKVTLEVEIDQGEGSPVQRGMAEFRMRESEHGYQILPN
;
A
#
# COMPACT_ATOMS: atom_id res chain seq x y z
N MET A 1 -27.12 59.72 30.15
CA MET A 1 -25.83 59.66 29.44
C MET A 1 -24.98 58.55 30.04
N ARG A 2 -24.86 57.42 29.35
CA ARG A 2 -23.80 56.42 29.56
C ARG A 2 -23.45 55.87 28.18
N ALA A 3 -22.27 56.26 27.71
CA ALA A 3 -21.64 55.73 26.51
C ALA A 3 -20.83 54.50 26.92
N VAL A 4 -21.01 53.36 26.25
CA VAL A 4 -20.07 52.23 26.35
C VAL A 4 -19.98 51.51 24.99
N ILE A 5 -18.94 51.91 24.25
CA ILE A 5 -17.91 51.07 23.62
C ILE A 5 -18.37 50.05 22.54
N LEU A 6 -18.16 50.50 21.30
CA LEU A 6 -17.85 49.73 20.11
C LEU A 6 -16.62 48.83 20.37
N SER A 7 -16.72 47.53 20.11
CA SER A 7 -15.55 46.65 19.97
C SER A 7 -15.79 45.67 18.84
N VAL A 8 -15.20 46.03 17.71
CA VAL A 8 -15.04 45.25 16.50
C VAL A 8 -14.10 44.09 16.81
N LEU A 9 -14.59 42.85 16.66
CA LEU A 9 -13.74 41.66 16.55
C LEU A 9 -13.95 41.06 15.17
N PHE A 10 -13.21 41.61 14.23
CA PHE A 10 -12.95 41.04 12.91
C PHE A 10 -11.75 40.10 13.10
N VAL A 11 -11.98 38.80 13.28
CA VAL A 11 -10.90 37.80 13.35
C VAL A 11 -10.84 37.06 12.02
N CYS A 12 -9.68 37.19 11.40
CA CYS A 12 -9.27 36.73 10.08
C CYS A 12 -9.74 35.31 9.72
N ALA A 13 -10.60 35.24 8.71
CA ALA A 13 -10.73 34.07 7.84
C ALA A 13 -9.69 34.19 6.70
N ALA A 14 -8.44 33.80 6.94
CA ALA A 14 -7.42 33.63 5.88
C ALA A 14 -6.15 32.97 6.45
N ALA A 15 -5.99 31.65 6.25
CA ALA A 15 -4.70 30.94 6.11
C ALA A 15 -4.86 29.40 6.15
N LEU A 16 -5.67 28.81 5.27
CA LEU A 16 -5.64 27.35 5.01
C LEU A 16 -5.62 27.05 3.49
N ALA A 17 -5.05 27.94 2.69
CA ALA A 17 -4.77 27.70 1.29
C ALA A 17 -3.25 27.85 1.11
N GLY A 18 -2.50 26.75 1.12
CA GLY A 18 -1.06 26.83 0.89
C GLY A 18 -0.17 25.67 1.34
N CYS A 19 -0.71 24.45 1.54
CA CYS A 19 0.13 23.26 1.77
C CYS A 19 -0.37 22.04 0.98
N GLU A 20 -0.79 22.19 -0.27
CA GLU A 20 -1.23 21.05 -1.10
C GLU A 20 -0.42 20.85 -2.41
N ASP A 21 0.50 21.75 -2.78
CA ASP A 21 1.08 21.75 -4.14
C ASP A 21 2.56 21.40 -4.29
N ASP A 22 3.31 21.12 -3.21
CA ASP A 22 4.76 20.81 -3.31
C ASP A 22 5.12 19.34 -3.06
N MET A 23 4.14 18.43 -3.08
CA MET A 23 4.41 17.03 -3.40
C MET A 23 4.37 16.85 -4.91
N ALA A 24 5.17 17.64 -5.65
CA ALA A 24 5.59 17.25 -6.99
C ALA A 24 6.16 15.83 -6.84
N ALA A 25 5.34 14.86 -7.24
CA ALA A 25 5.57 13.46 -6.96
C ALA A 25 6.90 13.11 -7.62
N ASN A 26 7.92 12.89 -6.79
CA ASN A 26 9.14 12.32 -7.30
C ASN A 26 8.76 10.92 -7.81
N ASP A 27 8.64 10.79 -9.13
CA ASP A 27 8.31 9.56 -9.83
C ASP A 27 9.51 8.63 -10.03
N ASP A 28 10.68 9.00 -9.49
CA ASP A 28 11.87 8.16 -9.54
C ASP A 28 11.56 6.81 -8.87
N PRO A 29 11.99 5.69 -9.49
CA PRO A 29 11.83 4.37 -8.91
C PRO A 29 12.47 4.30 -7.52
N ALA A 30 11.89 3.44 -6.68
CA ALA A 30 12.37 3.17 -5.34
C ALA A 30 12.61 1.67 -5.17
N TRP A 31 13.47 1.32 -4.20
CA TRP A 31 13.87 -0.06 -3.92
C TRP A 31 13.77 -0.33 -2.44
N PHE A 32 13.37 -1.56 -2.10
CA PHE A 32 13.48 -2.09 -0.76
C PHE A 32 14.87 -2.70 -0.55
N GLU A 33 15.35 -2.67 0.68
CA GLU A 33 16.63 -3.28 1.08
C GLU A 33 16.52 -4.80 1.23
N SER A 34 15.33 -5.32 1.55
CA SER A 34 15.09 -6.75 1.69
C SER A 34 13.61 -7.10 1.50
N PRO A 35 13.27 -8.37 1.18
CA PRO A 35 11.89 -8.84 1.13
C PRO A 35 11.09 -8.62 2.43
N ARG A 36 11.74 -8.76 3.60
CA ARG A 36 11.09 -8.52 4.90
C ARG A 36 10.72 -7.05 5.06
N GLN A 37 11.67 -6.15 4.82
CA GLN A 37 11.44 -4.70 4.87
C GLN A 37 10.35 -4.29 3.85
N ALA A 38 10.34 -4.91 2.67
CA ALA A 38 9.31 -4.66 1.67
C ALA A 38 7.91 -4.95 2.21
N VAL A 39 7.70 -6.11 2.86
CA VAL A 39 6.39 -6.44 3.44
C VAL A 39 5.96 -5.40 4.48
N GLU A 40 6.85 -5.01 5.40
CA GLU A 40 6.55 -4.01 6.42
C GLU A 40 6.16 -2.64 5.83
N ALA A 41 6.95 -2.16 4.87
CA ALA A 41 6.71 -0.87 4.21
C ALA A 41 5.46 -0.88 3.32
N ILE A 42 5.23 -1.97 2.58
CA ILE A 42 4.04 -2.16 1.75
C ILE A 42 2.78 -2.15 2.62
N THR A 43 2.77 -2.86 3.76
CA THR A 43 1.63 -2.85 4.68
C THR A 43 1.25 -1.44 5.10
N VAL A 44 2.23 -0.64 5.55
CA VAL A 44 2.00 0.77 5.92
C VAL A 44 1.43 1.58 4.76
N MET A 45 1.98 1.42 3.55
CA MET A 45 1.49 2.14 2.37
C MET A 45 0.09 1.71 1.94
N LEU A 46 -0.24 0.43 2.03
CA LEU A 46 -1.58 -0.10 1.71
C LEU A 46 -2.64 0.43 2.69
N GLU A 47 -2.34 0.43 3.99
CA GLU A 47 -3.24 0.94 5.03
C GLU A 47 -3.47 2.45 4.91
N ALA A 48 -2.40 3.20 4.64
CA ALA A 48 -2.45 4.64 4.40
C ALA A 48 -3.05 5.02 3.03
N ARG A 49 -3.32 4.04 2.15
CA ARG A 49 -3.70 4.26 0.75
C ARG A 49 -2.71 5.15 0.00
N GLY A 50 -1.42 5.00 0.32
CA GLY A 50 -0.29 5.73 -0.26
C GLY A 50 0.07 5.22 -1.65
N TRP A 51 -0.89 5.18 -2.57
CA TRP A 51 -0.72 4.57 -3.90
C TRP A 51 0.40 5.17 -4.73
N PRO A 52 0.58 6.50 -4.79
CA PRO A 52 1.69 7.08 -5.53
C PRO A 52 3.05 6.63 -4.98
N ALA A 53 3.20 6.57 -3.65
CA ALA A 53 4.41 6.08 -3.01
C ALA A 53 4.66 4.59 -3.31
N LEU A 54 3.63 3.76 -3.15
CA LEU A 54 3.71 2.32 -3.42
C LEU A 54 4.05 2.04 -4.89
N ALA A 55 3.49 2.80 -5.82
CA ALA A 55 3.73 2.64 -7.25
C ALA A 55 5.22 2.72 -7.62
N ARG A 56 6.01 3.53 -6.92
CA ARG A 56 7.45 3.71 -7.18
C ARG A 56 8.28 2.44 -6.95
N TYR A 57 7.77 1.52 -6.14
CA TYR A 57 8.43 0.26 -5.85
C TYR A 57 8.10 -0.85 -6.85
N TYR A 58 7.25 -0.60 -7.85
CA TYR A 58 6.93 -1.58 -8.88
C TYR A 58 7.86 -1.47 -10.08
N ASP A 59 8.43 -2.61 -10.44
CA ASP A 59 9.06 -2.82 -11.74
C ASP A 59 7.97 -3.15 -12.77
N LEU A 60 7.68 -2.21 -13.67
CA LEU A 60 6.64 -2.35 -14.68
C LEU A 60 7.17 -2.92 -16.00
N GLU A 61 8.47 -3.22 -16.10
CA GLU A 61 9.09 -3.72 -17.32
C GLU A 61 8.36 -4.98 -17.83
N GLY A 62 7.84 -4.91 -19.06
CA GLY A 62 7.15 -6.03 -19.71
C GLY A 62 5.76 -6.39 -19.16
N SER A 63 5.24 -5.67 -18.17
CA SER A 63 3.96 -6.01 -17.50
C SER A 63 2.69 -5.64 -18.27
N GLY A 64 2.77 -4.66 -19.18
CA GLY A 64 1.59 -4.07 -19.83
C GLY A 64 0.71 -3.22 -18.90
N ILE A 65 1.10 -3.05 -17.64
CA ILE A 65 0.38 -2.24 -16.65
C ILE A 65 0.89 -0.82 -16.69
N GLU A 66 -0.03 0.14 -16.73
CA GLU A 66 0.31 1.55 -16.77
C GLU A 66 0.53 2.10 -15.35
N ARG A 67 1.54 2.94 -15.18
CA ARG A 67 1.84 3.60 -13.90
C ARG A 67 0.63 4.36 -13.33
N ALA A 68 -0.20 4.95 -14.20
CA ALA A 68 -1.44 5.62 -13.81
C ALA A 68 -2.43 4.69 -13.06
N GLN A 69 -2.47 3.40 -13.38
CA GLN A 69 -3.33 2.42 -12.70
C GLN A 69 -2.84 2.15 -11.26
N LEU A 70 -1.53 2.18 -11.04
CA LEU A 70 -0.96 2.06 -9.70
C LEU A 70 -1.20 3.35 -8.91
N VAL A 71 -0.88 4.51 -9.50
CA VAL A 71 -1.01 5.83 -8.82
C VAL A 71 -2.45 6.14 -8.43
N SER A 72 -3.44 5.76 -9.25
CA SER A 72 -4.86 5.92 -8.91
C SER A 72 -5.34 4.98 -7.80
N GLY A 73 -4.57 3.95 -7.46
CA GLY A 73 -4.96 2.89 -6.53
C GLY A 73 -5.88 1.84 -7.15
N GLU A 74 -6.29 2.01 -8.41
CA GLU A 74 -7.11 1.03 -9.10
C GLU A 74 -6.41 -0.32 -9.10
N PHE A 75 -5.09 -0.39 -9.28
CA PHE A 75 -4.37 -1.67 -9.26
C PHE A 75 -4.43 -2.39 -7.89
N PHE A 76 -4.42 -1.65 -6.78
CA PHE A 76 -4.27 -2.20 -5.42
C PHE A 76 -5.61 -2.50 -4.72
N TYR A 77 -6.67 -1.75 -5.04
CA TYR A 77 -7.88 -1.70 -4.23
C TYR A 77 -9.16 -1.87 -5.06
N ARG A 78 -10.18 -2.51 -4.46
CA ARG A 78 -11.54 -2.62 -4.99
C ARG A 78 -12.52 -1.92 -4.07
N THR A 79 -13.33 -1.04 -4.64
CA THR A 79 -14.44 -0.38 -3.94
C THR A 79 -15.68 -1.25 -3.88
N GLU A 80 -15.92 -2.03 -4.93
CA GLU A 80 -17.08 -2.89 -5.07
C GLU A 80 -16.77 -4.35 -4.70
N ARG A 81 -17.69 -4.95 -3.94
CA ARG A 81 -17.58 -6.34 -3.52
C ARG A 81 -17.91 -7.25 -4.71
N PRO A 82 -17.01 -8.16 -5.12
CA PRO A 82 -17.33 -9.11 -6.19
C PRO A 82 -18.44 -10.07 -5.75
N GLU A 83 -19.22 -10.57 -6.70
CA GLU A 83 -20.33 -11.50 -6.44
C GLU A 83 -19.84 -12.75 -5.66
N ALA A 84 -18.68 -13.28 -6.05
CA ALA A 84 -18.00 -14.38 -5.37
C ALA A 84 -16.87 -13.86 -4.46
N ALA A 85 -17.22 -13.20 -3.35
CA ALA A 85 -16.25 -12.74 -2.36
C ALA A 85 -16.11 -13.73 -1.20
N HIS A 86 -14.86 -14.03 -0.79
CA HIS A 86 -14.60 -14.79 0.42
C HIS A 86 -15.24 -14.10 1.65
N PRO A 87 -15.93 -14.84 2.54
CA PRO A 87 -16.65 -14.25 3.67
C PRO A 87 -15.73 -13.54 4.67
N GLY A 88 -14.46 -13.93 4.77
CA GLY A 88 -13.45 -13.35 5.65
C GLY A 88 -13.00 -11.91 5.34
N GLY A 89 -13.64 -11.20 4.39
CA GLY A 89 -13.43 -9.76 4.21
C GLY A 89 -12.18 -9.33 3.45
N PHE A 90 -11.30 -10.26 3.06
CA PHE A 90 -10.06 -9.98 2.32
C PHE A 90 -10.23 -9.59 0.84
N TRP A 91 -11.44 -9.24 0.39
CA TRP A 91 -11.74 -9.01 -1.03
C TRP A 91 -11.34 -7.62 -1.55
N ARG A 92 -11.10 -6.66 -0.65
CA ARG A 92 -10.84 -5.25 -1.01
C ARG A 92 -9.44 -5.03 -1.57
N TYR A 93 -8.45 -5.69 -1.01
CA TYR A 93 -7.05 -5.56 -1.46
C TYR A 93 -6.77 -6.61 -2.53
N LYS A 94 -6.18 -6.17 -3.64
CA LYS A 94 -5.88 -7.02 -4.80
C LYS A 94 -4.44 -7.49 -4.83
N HIS A 95 -3.51 -6.54 -4.76
CA HIS A 95 -2.08 -6.77 -4.96
C HIS A 95 -1.27 -5.80 -4.07
N PRO A 96 -0.08 -6.17 -3.58
CA PRO A 96 0.53 -7.50 -3.66
C PRO A 96 -0.08 -8.50 -2.66
N PHE A 97 -0.68 -8.01 -1.58
CA PHE A 97 -1.33 -8.82 -0.56
C PHE A 97 -2.27 -7.96 0.29
N HIS A 98 -3.04 -8.59 1.18
CA HIS A 98 -3.86 -7.88 2.16
C HIS A 98 -3.01 -7.43 3.37
N PRO A 99 -3.18 -6.21 3.92
CA PRO A 99 -2.36 -5.68 5.04
C PRO A 99 -2.28 -6.53 6.32
N ALA A 100 -3.18 -7.50 6.46
CA ALA A 100 -3.20 -8.42 7.60
C ALA A 100 -2.14 -9.53 7.51
N PHE A 101 -1.54 -9.72 6.34
CA PHE A 101 -0.47 -10.69 6.14
C PHE A 101 0.86 -10.13 6.64
N HIS A 102 1.70 -11.01 7.18
CA HIS A 102 3.06 -10.71 7.59
C HIS A 102 4.07 -11.59 6.86
N TYR A 103 5.32 -11.14 6.84
CA TYR A 103 6.40 -11.85 6.18
C TYR A 103 6.63 -13.20 6.88
N ALA A 104 6.62 -14.29 6.09
CA ALA A 104 6.96 -15.62 6.57
C ALA A 104 8.40 -15.98 6.15
N TRP A 105 8.64 -16.09 4.84
CA TRP A 105 9.98 -16.35 4.27
C TRP A 105 10.05 -15.91 2.80
N SER A 106 11.26 -15.95 2.23
CA SER A 106 11.49 -15.71 0.81
C SER A 106 12.52 -16.68 0.24
N GLU A 107 12.40 -17.00 -1.04
CA GLU A 107 13.29 -17.91 -1.76
C GLU A 107 13.47 -17.49 -3.22
N PRO A 108 14.58 -17.84 -3.89
CA PRO A 108 14.71 -17.63 -5.34
C PRO A 108 13.58 -18.33 -6.13
N ALA A 109 13.00 -17.64 -7.12
CA ALA A 109 11.85 -18.13 -7.88
C ALA A 109 12.20 -19.01 -9.10
N GLY A 110 13.47 -19.40 -9.26
CA GLY A 110 13.99 -20.16 -10.40
C GLY A 110 14.40 -19.30 -11.61
N GLU A 111 13.82 -18.11 -11.75
CA GLU A 111 14.24 -17.07 -12.70
C GLU A 111 15.36 -16.22 -12.09
N SER A 112 16.37 -15.85 -12.90
CA SER A 112 17.52 -15.08 -12.40
C SER A 112 17.07 -13.71 -11.92
N GLY A 113 17.48 -13.36 -10.69
CA GLY A 113 17.12 -12.09 -10.06
C GLY A 113 15.67 -12.01 -9.61
N ILE A 114 14.88 -13.09 -9.62
CA ILE A 114 13.52 -13.08 -9.09
C ILE A 114 13.46 -13.82 -7.75
N VAL A 115 12.89 -13.15 -6.74
CA VAL A 115 12.62 -13.69 -5.42
C VAL A 115 11.12 -13.85 -5.24
N LYS A 116 10.69 -15.03 -4.77
CA LYS A 116 9.33 -15.27 -4.32
C LYS A 116 9.25 -14.98 -2.83
N VAL A 117 8.29 -14.15 -2.45
CA VAL A 117 8.04 -13.76 -1.07
C VAL A 117 6.76 -14.43 -0.61
N THR A 118 6.87 -15.27 0.41
CA THR A 118 5.75 -15.95 1.04
C THR A 118 5.32 -15.20 2.28
N LEU A 119 4.03 -14.92 2.36
CA LEU A 119 3.39 -14.30 3.52
C LEU A 119 2.43 -15.28 4.18
N GLU A 120 2.19 -15.06 5.45
CA GLU A 120 1.20 -15.80 6.21
C GLU A 120 0.28 -14.84 6.98
N VAL A 121 -0.90 -15.31 7.35
CA VAL A 121 -1.83 -14.62 8.25
C VAL A 121 -2.45 -15.65 9.18
N GLU A 122 -2.57 -15.31 10.46
CA GLU A 122 -3.31 -16.13 11.43
C GLU A 122 -4.72 -15.53 11.62
N ILE A 123 -5.73 -16.39 11.55
CA ILE A 123 -7.13 -16.03 11.65
C ILE A 123 -7.69 -16.69 12.90
N ASP A 124 -7.85 -15.90 13.95
CA ASP A 124 -8.60 -16.28 15.14
C ASP A 124 -10.10 -16.27 14.83
N GLN A 125 -10.76 -17.40 15.02
CA GLN A 125 -12.20 -17.58 14.77
C GLN A 125 -13.05 -17.44 16.04
N GLY A 126 -12.42 -17.06 17.16
CA GLY A 126 -13.06 -16.94 18.46
C GLY A 126 -12.84 -18.16 19.34
N GLU A 127 -13.31 -18.03 20.58
CA GLU A 127 -13.10 -19.01 21.65
C GLU A 127 -13.51 -20.43 21.24
N GLY A 128 -12.62 -21.39 21.49
CA GLY A 128 -12.85 -22.82 21.21
C GLY A 128 -12.64 -23.25 19.76
N SER A 129 -12.34 -22.32 18.85
CA SER A 129 -12.04 -22.65 17.44
C SER A 129 -10.53 -22.78 17.20
N PRO A 130 -10.08 -23.69 16.32
CA PRO A 130 -8.68 -23.74 15.93
C PRO A 130 -8.28 -22.48 15.13
N VAL A 131 -7.09 -21.96 15.39
CA VAL A 131 -6.50 -20.88 14.59
C VAL A 131 -6.31 -21.38 13.16
N GLN A 132 -6.85 -20.65 12.20
CA GLN A 132 -6.60 -20.93 10.77
C GLN A 132 -5.42 -20.12 10.27
N ARG A 133 -4.68 -20.67 9.31
CA ARG A 133 -3.56 -19.98 8.65
C ARG A 133 -3.85 -19.79 7.18
N GLY A 134 -3.74 -18.56 6.72
CA GLY A 134 -3.76 -18.21 5.30
C GLY A 134 -2.34 -17.99 4.79
N MET A 135 -2.09 -18.36 3.54
CA MET A 135 -0.82 -18.11 2.85
C MET A 135 -1.08 -17.22 1.63
N ALA A 136 -0.14 -16.34 1.34
CA ALA A 136 -0.11 -15.56 0.11
C ALA A 136 1.32 -15.51 -0.44
N GLU A 137 1.46 -15.15 -1.71
CA GLU A 137 2.76 -14.95 -2.32
C GLU A 137 2.73 -13.76 -3.29
N PHE A 138 3.86 -13.08 -3.40
CA PHE A 138 4.15 -12.15 -4.50
C PHE A 138 5.61 -12.30 -4.91
N ARG A 139 5.98 -11.69 -6.04
CA ARG A 139 7.34 -11.77 -6.56
C ARG A 139 8.01 -10.41 -6.55
N MET A 140 9.34 -10.44 -6.42
CA MET A 140 10.19 -9.27 -6.45
C MET A 140 11.35 -9.50 -7.41
N ARG A 141 11.78 -8.44 -8.09
CA ARG A 141 13.05 -8.41 -8.82
C ARG A 141 14.14 -7.86 -7.91
N GLU A 142 15.22 -8.62 -7.77
CA GLU A 142 16.47 -8.24 -7.12
C GLU A 142 17.41 -7.58 -8.14
N SER A 143 18.05 -6.49 -7.73
CA SER A 143 19.02 -5.73 -8.52
C SER A 143 20.15 -5.21 -7.61
N GLU A 144 21.13 -4.55 -8.19
CA GLU A 144 22.19 -3.88 -7.42
C GLU A 144 21.68 -2.76 -6.51
N HIS A 145 20.51 -2.19 -6.80
CA HIS A 145 19.87 -1.15 -5.99
C HIS A 145 18.97 -1.68 -4.88
N GLY A 146 18.65 -2.98 -4.89
CA GLY A 146 17.71 -3.63 -3.98
C GLY A 146 16.56 -4.30 -4.72
N TYR A 147 15.38 -4.33 -4.08
CA TYR A 147 14.24 -5.11 -4.54
C TYR A 147 13.06 -4.24 -4.99
N GLN A 148 12.45 -4.61 -6.12
CA GLN A 148 11.20 -4.03 -6.62
C GLN A 148 10.13 -5.11 -6.75
N ILE A 149 8.87 -4.72 -6.62
CA ILE A 149 7.71 -5.61 -6.74
C ILE A 149 7.43 -5.87 -8.21
N LEU A 150 7.17 -7.13 -8.56
CA LEU A 150 6.65 -7.46 -9.88
C LEU A 150 5.12 -7.40 -9.87
N PRO A 151 4.49 -6.81 -10.89
CA PRO A 151 3.04 -6.79 -11.04
C PRO A 151 2.60 -8.05 -11.81
N ASN A 152 2.64 -9.20 -11.14
CA ASN A 152 2.36 -10.50 -11.73
C ASN A 152 0.90 -10.96 -11.61
#